data_AF-A0A2B4SH94-F1
#
_entry.id   AF-A0A2B4SH94-F1
#
_cell.length_a   1.000
_cell.length_b   1.000
_cell.length_c   1.000
_cell.angle_alpha   90.00
_cell.angle_beta   90.00
_cell.angle_gamma   90.00
#
_symmetry.space_group_name_H-M   'P 1'
#
loop_
_entity.id
_entity.type
_entity.pdbx_description
1 polymer ?
#
loop_
_entity_poly.entity_id
_entity_poly.type
_entity_poly.pdbx_seq_one_letter_code
_entity_poly.pdbx_strand_id
1 'polypeptide(L)'
;MERGIELKNTLLSLDYLQEEYSNLSEKLNITESQLQKRDSDLAFLLMEVRENITAQLNNLDAALSQIATLLNKTNVDLDGVNSTIWETDAELSSLRKYLDQSKIQLITSDNEIRKTLTVVNASFANELEKVDTFMNQLKSELNRTNSDLTELNETLRKYPCCSNPCKNGGTCHPGKEMCKFICACAPGFVGKVCEKAAESCKEIYDDNGDKNIPVGNQAFSLKLGSETIPIYCHVTSLGACGDGGWTLVMKMNGSKSTFHYDSNIWTNRMGLNVSAGMTGLDEQETKLPTYWNTSFTKICLGMKNGEQVNFVMINKTADSLHSLIADGEYRNTSIGRDAWKSLLGSDGSLQLNCNREGFNAHTPFSGRPKARIGILGNEQNDCNSCDSRIGFGSGRDSNTCGNVAAWGADNGNKNIKAMGYIYVQ
;
A
#
# COMPACT_ATOMS: atom_id res chain seq x y z
N MET A 1 77.38 -107.58 -156.69
CA MET A 1 75.92 -107.65 -156.48
C MET A 1 75.68 -107.16 -155.05
N GLU A 2 75.63 -105.83 -154.87
CA GLU A 2 74.40 -105.09 -154.53
C GLU A 2 74.23 -105.02 -153.00
N ARG A 3 74.56 -103.95 -152.25
CA ARG A 3 74.78 -102.50 -152.48
C ARG A 3 73.65 -101.69 -153.13
N GLY A 4 72.69 -102.32 -153.81
CA GLY A 4 71.60 -101.59 -154.48
C GLY A 4 70.37 -101.36 -153.60
N ILE A 5 70.08 -102.27 -152.67
CA ILE A 5 68.81 -102.26 -151.93
C ILE A 5 68.94 -101.48 -150.61
N GLU A 6 70.14 -101.41 -150.04
CA GLU A 6 70.46 -100.65 -148.81
C GLU A 6 70.17 -99.14 -148.95
N LEU A 7 70.21 -98.59 -150.18
CA LEU A 7 69.95 -97.17 -150.46
C LEU A 7 68.47 -96.78 -150.47
N LYS A 8 67.56 -97.72 -150.79
CA LYS A 8 66.13 -97.41 -150.98
C LYS A 8 65.39 -97.26 -149.66
N ASN A 9 65.79 -98.03 -148.66
CA ASN A 9 65.23 -97.95 -147.31
C ASN A 9 65.69 -96.69 -146.56
N THR A 10 66.84 -96.13 -146.92
CA THR A 10 67.32 -94.86 -146.35
C THR A 10 66.52 -93.67 -146.85
N LEU A 11 66.12 -93.64 -148.13
CA LEU A 11 65.35 -92.53 -148.71
C LEU A 11 63.96 -92.40 -148.09
N LEU A 12 63.27 -93.53 -147.88
CA LEU A 12 61.93 -93.56 -147.26
C LEU A 12 61.92 -93.07 -145.80
N SER A 13 63.02 -93.26 -145.06
CA SER A 13 63.14 -92.72 -143.70
C SER A 13 63.39 -91.21 -143.68
N LEU A 14 64.02 -90.66 -144.72
CA LEU A 14 64.30 -89.23 -144.84
C LEU A 14 63.03 -88.40 -145.09
N ASP A 15 62.13 -88.88 -145.96
CA ASP A 15 60.86 -88.18 -146.24
C ASP A 15 59.96 -88.10 -144.99
N TYR A 16 59.89 -89.17 -144.20
CA TYR A 16 59.16 -89.21 -142.94
C TYR A 16 59.73 -88.21 -141.91
N LEU A 17 61.05 -88.15 -141.78
CA LEU A 17 61.73 -87.20 -140.89
C LEU A 17 61.53 -85.75 -141.33
N GLN A 18 61.39 -85.49 -142.63
CA GLN A 18 61.19 -84.15 -143.16
C GLN A 18 59.78 -83.62 -142.91
N GLU A 19 58.76 -84.48 -143.03
CA GLU A 19 57.39 -84.13 -142.68
C GLU A 19 57.22 -83.89 -141.17
N GLU A 20 57.87 -84.72 -140.35
CA GLU A 20 57.91 -84.56 -138.89
C GLU A 20 58.62 -83.26 -138.48
N TYR A 21 59.73 -82.91 -139.15
CA TYR A 21 60.44 -81.64 -138.95
C TYR A 21 59.58 -80.42 -139.29
N SER A 22 58.86 -80.45 -140.42
CA SER A 22 57.99 -79.33 -140.82
C SER A 22 56.84 -79.11 -139.84
N ASN A 23 56.23 -80.19 -139.36
CA ASN A 23 55.16 -80.14 -138.36
C ASN A 23 55.67 -79.67 -136.98
N LEU A 24 56.89 -80.09 -136.59
CA LEU A 24 57.55 -79.56 -135.38
C LEU A 24 57.88 -78.07 -135.51
N SER A 25 58.39 -77.62 -136.66
CA SER A 25 58.76 -76.23 -136.90
C SER A 25 57.54 -75.30 -136.83
N GLU A 26 56.40 -75.72 -137.40
CA GLU A 26 55.16 -74.94 -137.32
C GLU A 26 54.62 -74.85 -135.88
N LYS A 27 54.62 -75.97 -135.15
CA LYS A 27 54.28 -75.98 -133.71
C LYS A 27 55.21 -75.11 -132.89
N LEU A 28 56.51 -75.09 -133.21
CA LEU A 28 57.50 -74.27 -132.53
C LEU A 28 57.20 -72.78 -132.74
N ASN A 29 56.95 -72.34 -133.97
CA ASN A 29 56.61 -70.95 -134.28
C ASN A 29 55.31 -70.48 -133.61
N ILE A 30 54.27 -71.34 -133.57
CA ILE A 30 53.02 -71.03 -132.86
C ILE A 30 53.28 -70.88 -131.35
N THR A 31 54.08 -71.78 -130.77
CA THR A 31 54.44 -71.73 -129.35
C THR A 31 55.26 -70.49 -129.02
N GLU A 32 56.18 -70.09 -129.90
CA GLU A 32 56.99 -68.88 -129.73
C GLU A 32 56.15 -67.59 -129.76
N SER A 33 55.20 -67.48 -130.69
CA SER A 33 54.26 -66.35 -130.74
C SER A 33 53.35 -66.28 -129.51
N GLN A 34 52.86 -67.43 -129.02
CA GLN A 34 52.10 -67.50 -127.77
C GLN A 34 52.94 -67.10 -126.56
N LEU A 35 54.21 -67.49 -126.52
CA LEU A 35 55.17 -67.09 -125.49
C LEU A 35 55.41 -65.58 -125.51
N GLN A 36 55.68 -64.98 -126.68
CA GLN A 36 55.87 -63.53 -126.81
C GLN A 36 54.65 -62.73 -126.37
N LYS A 37 53.44 -63.20 -126.72
CA LYS A 37 52.20 -62.56 -126.27
C LYS A 37 52.04 -62.65 -124.74
N ARG A 38 52.27 -63.83 -124.16
CA ARG A 38 52.24 -64.02 -122.70
C ARG A 38 53.28 -63.15 -121.99
N ASP A 39 54.45 -62.95 -122.59
CA ASP A 39 55.52 -62.11 -122.03
C ASP A 39 55.13 -60.62 -122.04
N SER A 40 54.49 -60.13 -123.11
CA SER A 40 53.92 -58.77 -123.14
C SER A 40 52.76 -58.57 -122.16
N ASP A 41 51.82 -59.53 -122.09
CA ASP A 41 50.70 -59.48 -121.15
C ASP A 41 51.22 -59.49 -119.70
N LEU A 42 52.24 -60.30 -119.42
CA LEU A 42 52.91 -60.36 -118.12
C LEU A 42 53.63 -59.04 -117.81
N ALA A 43 54.34 -58.44 -118.76
CA ALA A 43 54.99 -57.16 -118.59
C ALA A 43 53.98 -56.02 -118.29
N PHE A 44 52.84 -56.02 -118.98
CA PHE A 44 51.76 -55.06 -118.72
C PHE A 44 51.16 -55.24 -117.32
N LEU A 45 50.83 -56.48 -116.93
CA LEU A 45 50.34 -56.79 -115.59
C LEU A 45 51.36 -56.41 -114.51
N LEU A 46 52.65 -56.68 -114.72
CA LEU A 46 53.71 -56.27 -113.80
C LEU A 46 53.79 -54.75 -113.66
N MET A 47 53.60 -54.00 -114.74
CA MET A 47 53.61 -52.54 -114.70
C MET A 47 52.41 -51.98 -113.92
N GLU A 48 51.20 -52.49 -114.17
CA GLU A 48 49.98 -52.07 -113.45
C GLU A 48 50.06 -52.42 -111.97
N VAL A 49 50.51 -53.63 -111.62
CA VAL A 49 50.75 -54.04 -110.23
C VAL A 49 51.80 -53.12 -109.57
N ARG A 50 52.90 -52.81 -110.27
CA ARG A 50 53.94 -51.91 -109.76
C ARG A 50 53.42 -50.51 -109.50
N GLU A 51 52.65 -49.93 -110.41
CA GLU A 51 52.09 -48.59 -110.24
C GLU A 51 51.08 -48.56 -109.08
N ASN A 52 50.20 -49.55 -108.97
CA ASN A 52 49.25 -49.65 -107.86
C ASN A 52 49.97 -49.78 -106.50
N ILE A 53 50.96 -50.68 -106.39
CA ILE A 53 51.76 -50.84 -105.16
C ILE A 53 52.51 -49.55 -104.82
N THR A 54 53.09 -48.87 -105.81
CA THR A 54 53.81 -47.61 -105.59
C THR A 54 52.87 -46.50 -105.09
N ALA A 55 51.67 -46.38 -105.66
CA ALA A 55 50.67 -45.43 -105.20
C ALA A 55 50.20 -45.73 -103.77
N GLN A 56 49.98 -47.01 -103.42
CA GLN A 56 49.62 -47.42 -102.07
C GLN A 56 50.74 -47.14 -101.05
N LEU A 57 52.00 -47.40 -101.42
CA LEU A 57 53.15 -47.10 -100.56
C LEU A 57 53.31 -45.59 -100.33
N ASN A 58 53.16 -44.76 -101.36
CA ASN A 58 53.23 -43.30 -101.22
C ASN A 58 52.10 -42.76 -100.33
N ASN A 59 50.89 -43.30 -100.46
CA ASN A 59 49.76 -42.92 -99.59
C ASN A 59 50.01 -43.33 -98.14
N LEU A 60 50.60 -44.52 -97.91
CA LEU A 60 50.95 -44.99 -96.58
C LEU A 60 52.05 -44.12 -95.95
N ASP A 61 53.09 -43.76 -96.70
CA ASP A 61 54.17 -42.89 -96.23
C ASP A 61 53.66 -41.48 -95.88
N ALA A 62 52.77 -40.91 -96.70
CA ALA A 62 52.11 -39.64 -96.40
C ALA A 62 51.28 -39.71 -95.10
N ALA A 63 50.52 -40.80 -94.89
CA ALA A 63 49.76 -41.01 -93.66
C ALA A 63 50.66 -41.17 -92.43
N LEU A 64 51.75 -41.94 -92.55
CA LEU A 64 52.73 -42.12 -91.48
C LEU A 64 53.42 -40.80 -91.11
N SER A 65 53.77 -39.97 -92.10
CA SER A 65 54.36 -38.65 -91.87
C SER A 65 53.39 -37.69 -91.16
N GLN A 66 52.11 -37.71 -91.53
CA GLN A 66 51.06 -36.95 -90.82
C GLN A 66 50.91 -37.41 -89.37
N ILE A 67 50.86 -38.73 -89.13
CA ILE A 67 50.78 -39.30 -87.77
C ILE A 67 52.00 -38.89 -86.94
N ALA A 68 53.21 -38.98 -87.49
CA ALA A 68 54.42 -38.57 -86.81
C ALA A 68 54.39 -37.08 -86.41
N THR A 69 53.89 -36.22 -87.31
CA THR A 69 53.74 -34.78 -87.05
C THR A 69 52.73 -34.52 -85.94
N LEU A 70 51.58 -35.22 -85.96
CA LEU A 70 50.54 -35.14 -84.93
C LEU A 70 51.05 -35.60 -83.57
N LEU A 71 51.75 -36.73 -83.52
CA LEU A 71 52.34 -37.26 -82.29
C LEU A 71 53.37 -36.29 -81.70
N ASN A 72 54.25 -35.73 -82.55
CA ASN A 72 55.24 -34.76 -82.08
C ASN A 72 54.57 -33.48 -81.54
N LYS A 73 53.54 -32.97 -82.23
CA LYS A 73 52.76 -31.83 -81.73
C LYS A 73 52.09 -32.14 -80.39
N THR A 74 51.49 -33.32 -80.26
CA THR A 74 50.81 -33.74 -79.02
C THR A 74 51.80 -33.86 -77.86
N ASN A 75 53.00 -34.37 -78.10
CA ASN A 75 54.05 -34.41 -77.08
C ASN A 75 54.48 -33.01 -76.65
N VAL A 76 54.67 -32.09 -77.59
CA VAL A 76 55.00 -30.69 -77.27
C VAL A 76 53.88 -30.03 -76.46
N ASP A 77 52.61 -30.26 -76.84
CA ASP A 77 51.46 -29.74 -76.11
C ASP A 77 51.38 -30.33 -74.68
N LEU A 78 51.66 -31.64 -74.53
CA LEU A 78 51.72 -32.32 -73.22
C LEU A 78 52.85 -31.78 -72.33
N ASP A 79 54.04 -31.55 -72.89
CA ASP A 79 55.17 -30.96 -72.18
C ASP A 79 54.84 -29.53 -71.73
N GLY A 80 54.18 -28.75 -72.61
CA GLY A 80 53.66 -27.43 -72.29
C GLY A 80 52.70 -27.47 -71.10
N VAL A 81 51.69 -28.34 -71.13
CA VAL A 81 50.73 -28.51 -70.03
C VAL A 81 51.43 -28.93 -68.74
N ASN A 82 52.39 -29.86 -68.81
CA ASN A 82 53.13 -30.32 -67.64
C ASN A 82 53.95 -29.19 -67.00
N SER A 83 54.59 -28.33 -67.81
CA SER A 83 55.29 -27.14 -67.31
C SER A 83 54.33 -26.19 -66.59
N THR A 84 53.16 -25.91 -67.17
CA THR A 84 52.15 -25.03 -66.55
C THR A 84 51.64 -25.61 -65.23
N ILE A 85 51.45 -26.93 -65.15
CA ILE A 85 51.04 -27.62 -63.91
C ILE A 85 52.10 -27.42 -62.82
N TRP A 86 53.38 -27.58 -63.15
CA TRP A 86 54.49 -27.40 -62.19
C TRP A 86 54.57 -25.97 -61.68
N GLU A 87 54.41 -24.97 -62.54
CA GLU A 87 54.38 -23.56 -62.15
C GLU A 87 53.18 -23.28 -61.22
N THR A 88 52.00 -23.79 -61.57
CA THR A 88 50.79 -23.62 -60.77
C THR A 88 50.92 -24.27 -59.38
N ASP A 89 51.52 -25.46 -59.29
CA ASP A 89 51.77 -26.14 -58.01
C ASP A 89 52.75 -25.36 -57.11
N ALA A 90 53.79 -24.77 -57.71
CA ALA A 90 54.74 -23.92 -57.00
C ALA A 90 54.08 -22.64 -56.45
N GLU A 91 53.19 -22.01 -57.24
CA GLU A 91 52.41 -20.85 -56.79
C GLU A 91 51.43 -21.22 -55.67
N LEU A 92 50.69 -22.32 -55.80
CA LEU A 92 49.77 -22.81 -54.77
C LEU A 92 50.50 -23.15 -53.47
N SER A 93 51.68 -23.77 -53.56
CA SER A 93 52.53 -24.05 -52.40
C SER A 93 52.98 -22.77 -51.69
N SER A 94 53.31 -21.72 -52.44
CA SER A 94 53.68 -20.42 -51.89
C SER A 94 52.49 -19.73 -51.21
N LEU A 95 51.32 -19.71 -51.86
CA LEU A 95 50.08 -19.15 -51.29
C LEU A 95 49.67 -19.86 -50.01
N ARG A 96 49.78 -21.20 -49.96
CA ARG A 96 49.50 -21.98 -48.76
C ARG A 96 50.38 -21.56 -47.59
N LYS A 97 51.67 -21.33 -47.84
CA LYS A 97 52.61 -20.85 -46.81
C LYS A 97 52.22 -19.46 -46.29
N TYR A 98 51.82 -18.54 -47.17
CA TYR A 98 51.34 -17.22 -46.76
C TYR A 98 50.06 -17.30 -45.92
N LEU A 99 49.13 -18.19 -46.30
CA LEU A 99 47.90 -18.40 -45.54
C LEU A 99 48.18 -18.96 -44.14
N ASP A 100 49.08 -19.95 -44.04
CA ASP A 100 49.49 -20.52 -42.75
C ASP A 100 50.16 -19.47 -41.85
N GLN A 101 51.01 -18.61 -42.40
CA GLN A 101 51.62 -17.50 -41.66
C GLN A 101 50.59 -16.47 -41.17
N SER A 102 49.66 -16.08 -42.04
CA SER A 102 48.60 -15.13 -41.69
C SER A 102 47.69 -15.68 -40.59
N LYS A 103 47.39 -16.99 -40.64
CA LYS A 103 46.61 -17.68 -39.61
C LYS A 103 47.31 -17.65 -38.26
N ILE A 104 48.62 -17.89 -38.23
CA ILE A 104 49.43 -17.80 -37.00
C ILE A 104 49.39 -16.37 -36.44
N GLN A 105 49.59 -15.35 -37.28
CA GLN A 105 49.56 -13.95 -36.85
C GLN A 105 48.20 -13.53 -36.25
N LEU A 106 47.10 -13.99 -36.84
CA LEU A 106 45.75 -13.75 -36.33
C LEU A 106 45.54 -14.42 -34.96
N ILE A 107 45.99 -15.66 -34.79
CA ILE A 107 45.92 -16.38 -33.50
C ILE A 107 46.74 -15.66 -32.43
N THR A 108 47.95 -15.20 -32.76
CA THR A 108 48.79 -14.43 -31.83
C THR A 108 48.11 -13.13 -31.42
N SER A 109 47.54 -12.41 -32.39
CA SER A 109 46.84 -11.15 -32.13
C SER A 109 45.61 -11.34 -31.25
N ASP A 110 44.80 -12.37 -31.50
CA ASP A 110 43.63 -12.72 -30.66
C ASP A 110 44.05 -13.04 -29.22
N ASN A 111 45.15 -13.78 -29.03
CA ASN A 111 45.68 -14.08 -27.71
C ASN A 111 46.12 -12.83 -26.94
N GLU A 112 46.79 -11.87 -27.60
CA GLU A 112 47.19 -10.61 -26.96
C GLU A 112 46.00 -9.71 -26.62
N ILE A 113 44.98 -9.68 -27.49
CA ILE A 113 43.72 -8.98 -27.21
C ILE A 113 43.04 -9.60 -25.98
N ARG A 114 42.94 -10.94 -25.91
CA ARG A 114 42.33 -11.63 -24.75
C ARG A 114 43.07 -11.38 -23.44
N LYS A 115 44.41 -11.38 -23.47
CA LYS A 115 45.22 -11.03 -22.28
C LYS A 115 44.92 -9.60 -21.84
N THR A 116 44.93 -8.66 -22.77
CA THR A 116 44.65 -7.24 -22.49
C THR A 116 43.25 -7.06 -21.90
N LEU A 117 42.24 -7.70 -22.52
CA LEU A 117 40.86 -7.66 -22.05
C LEU A 117 40.72 -8.21 -20.62
N THR A 118 41.44 -9.29 -20.31
CA THR A 118 41.44 -9.89 -18.96
C THR A 118 42.00 -8.92 -17.92
N VAL A 119 43.12 -8.25 -18.22
CA VAL A 119 43.74 -7.25 -17.33
C VAL A 119 42.82 -6.04 -17.14
N VAL A 120 42.21 -5.53 -18.23
CA VAL A 120 41.29 -4.40 -18.17
C VAL A 120 40.05 -4.75 -17.33
N ASN A 121 39.45 -5.92 -17.54
CA ASN A 121 38.30 -6.36 -16.76
C ASN A 121 38.62 -6.51 -15.28
N ALA A 122 39.80 -7.07 -14.94
CA ALA A 122 40.23 -7.20 -13.55
C ALA A 122 40.46 -5.82 -12.88
N SER A 123 41.08 -4.88 -13.60
CA SER A 123 41.27 -3.50 -13.12
C SER A 123 39.93 -2.80 -12.86
N PHE A 124 39.00 -2.90 -13.81
CA PHE A 124 37.68 -2.29 -13.67
C PHE A 124 36.86 -2.91 -12.54
N ALA A 125 36.91 -4.23 -12.36
CA ALA A 125 36.26 -4.92 -11.25
C ALA A 125 36.79 -4.42 -9.89
N ASN A 126 38.10 -4.26 -9.75
CA ASN A 126 38.72 -3.74 -8.53
C ASN A 126 38.31 -2.29 -8.24
N GLU A 127 38.22 -1.42 -9.26
CA GLU A 127 37.73 -0.06 -9.07
C GLU A 127 36.24 -0.01 -8.70
N LEU A 128 35.41 -0.87 -9.29
CA LEU A 128 33.99 -0.99 -8.91
C LEU A 128 33.83 -1.45 -7.46
N GLU A 129 34.65 -2.39 -7.00
CA GLU A 129 34.63 -2.86 -5.62
C GLU A 129 35.00 -1.75 -4.63
N LYS A 130 36.00 -0.91 -4.97
CA LYS A 130 36.34 0.28 -4.16
C LYS A 130 35.17 1.25 -4.07
N VAL A 131 34.50 1.51 -5.19
CA VAL A 131 33.33 2.41 -5.23
C VAL A 131 32.19 1.84 -4.39
N ASP A 132 31.89 0.54 -4.49
CA ASP A 132 30.85 -0.10 -3.69
C ASP A 132 31.15 -0.01 -2.19
N THR A 133 32.40 -0.31 -1.81
CA THR A 133 32.87 -0.21 -0.42
C THR A 133 32.69 1.21 0.13
N PHE A 134 33.08 2.23 -0.64
CA PHE A 134 32.92 3.63 -0.27
C PHE A 134 31.44 4.04 -0.12
N MET A 135 30.58 3.62 -1.07
CA MET A 135 29.15 3.90 -1.00
C MET A 135 28.49 3.24 0.21
N ASN A 136 28.92 2.03 0.59
CA ASN A 136 28.42 1.36 1.78
C ASN A 136 28.88 2.03 3.07
N GLN A 137 30.10 2.59 3.10
CA GLN A 137 30.56 3.44 4.21
C GLN A 137 29.73 4.71 4.33
N LEU A 138 29.47 5.44 3.23
CA LEU A 138 28.63 6.65 3.26
C LEU A 138 27.20 6.35 3.74
N LYS A 139 26.61 5.22 3.32
CA LYS A 139 25.30 4.80 3.78
C LYS A 139 25.27 4.54 5.30
N SER A 140 26.31 3.91 5.85
CA SER A 140 26.37 3.63 7.29
C SER A 140 26.53 4.91 8.11
N GLU A 141 27.34 5.87 7.64
CA GLU A 141 27.46 7.18 8.27
C GLU A 141 26.15 7.96 8.24
N LEU A 142 25.45 7.99 7.10
CA LEU A 142 24.15 8.65 6.97
C LEU A 142 23.12 8.05 7.95
N ASN A 143 23.05 6.73 8.05
CA ASN A 143 22.15 6.05 8.97
C ASN A 143 22.48 6.38 10.44
N ARG A 144 23.76 6.48 10.79
CA ARG A 144 24.19 6.88 12.13
C ARG A 144 23.73 8.31 12.46
N THR A 145 23.97 9.27 11.56
CA THR A 145 23.53 10.66 11.75
C THR A 145 22.01 10.78 11.88
N ASN A 146 21.25 9.98 11.12
CA ASN A 146 19.79 9.98 11.23
C ASN A 146 19.30 9.42 12.57
N SER A 147 20.00 8.42 13.11
CA SER A 147 19.76 7.90 14.46
C SER A 147 20.02 8.98 15.52
N ASP A 148 21.18 9.64 15.44
CA ASP A 148 21.58 10.70 16.38
C ASP A 148 20.57 11.87 16.37
N LEU A 149 20.09 12.27 15.19
CA LEU A 149 19.06 13.31 15.04
C LEU A 149 17.73 12.90 15.68
N THR A 150 17.37 11.63 15.59
CA THR A 150 16.15 11.10 16.18
C THR A 150 16.23 11.15 17.71
N GLU A 151 17.35 10.71 18.28
CA GLU A 151 17.60 10.76 19.73
C GLU A 151 17.64 12.21 20.27
N LEU A 152 18.26 13.13 19.52
CA LEU A 152 18.27 14.55 19.87
C LEU A 152 16.86 15.14 19.89
N ASN A 153 16.02 14.79 18.90
CA ASN A 153 14.64 15.27 18.83
C ASN A 153 13.80 14.77 20.02
N GLU A 154 13.95 13.51 20.41
CA GLU A 154 13.29 12.96 21.60
C GLU A 154 13.75 13.66 22.88
N THR A 155 15.05 13.93 23.00
CA THR A 155 15.64 14.63 24.14
C THR A 155 15.11 16.06 24.26
N LEU A 156 15.09 16.81 23.15
CA LEU A 156 14.58 18.18 23.11
C LEU A 156 13.09 18.25 23.41
N ARG A 157 12.32 17.23 23.02
CA ARG A 157 10.90 17.13 23.36
C ARG A 157 10.70 16.94 24.86
N LYS A 158 11.55 16.18 25.54
CA LYS A 158 11.46 15.93 27.00
C LYS A 158 11.96 17.10 27.84
N TYR A 159 12.89 17.89 27.31
CA TYR A 159 13.57 18.99 28.03
C TYR A 159 12.65 19.93 28.84
N PRO A 160 11.48 20.38 28.33
CA PRO A 160 10.57 21.27 29.07
C PRO A 160 10.05 20.71 30.40
N CYS A 161 10.05 19.39 30.56
CA CYS A 161 9.59 18.74 31.78
C CYS A 161 10.71 18.39 32.77
N CYS A 162 11.99 18.61 32.42
CA CYS A 162 13.12 18.25 33.28
C CYS A 162 13.13 19.01 34.61
N SER A 163 12.66 20.26 34.63
CA SER A 163 12.54 21.07 35.86
C SER A 163 11.23 20.85 36.63
N ASN A 164 10.38 19.93 36.17
CA ASN A 164 9.00 19.72 36.63
C ASN A 164 8.25 21.06 36.90
N PRO A 165 7.90 21.81 35.85
CA PRO A 165 7.28 23.13 36.00
C PRO A 165 5.88 23.10 36.63
N CYS A 166 5.25 21.93 36.71
CA CYS A 166 3.90 21.75 37.25
C CYS A 166 3.90 21.82 38.78
N LYS A 167 3.01 22.65 39.34
CA LYS A 167 2.82 22.84 40.76
C LYS A 167 1.75 21.90 41.32
N ASN A 168 1.61 21.91 42.64
CA ASN A 168 0.51 21.25 43.37
C ASN A 168 0.29 19.77 43.00
N GLY A 169 1.39 19.03 42.79
CA GLY A 169 1.35 17.61 42.44
C GLY A 169 0.93 17.33 40.99
N GLY A 170 0.92 18.34 40.12
CA GLY A 170 0.69 18.16 38.68
C GLY A 170 1.80 17.35 38.01
N THR A 171 1.43 16.58 36.99
CA THR A 171 2.36 15.79 36.18
C THR A 171 2.69 16.53 34.88
N CYS A 172 3.98 16.67 34.58
CA CYS A 172 4.43 17.30 33.34
C CYS A 172 4.47 16.32 32.18
N HIS A 173 3.84 16.70 31.07
CA HIS A 173 3.89 15.98 29.80
C HIS A 173 4.52 16.86 28.73
N PRO A 174 5.44 16.33 27.90
CA PRO A 174 5.92 17.02 26.71
C PRO A 174 4.78 17.46 25.80
N GLY A 175 4.83 18.70 25.31
CA GLY A 175 3.86 19.22 24.36
C GLY A 175 3.93 18.57 22.98
N LYS A 176 2.96 18.88 22.12
CA LYS A 176 3.01 18.53 20.70
C LYS A 176 4.11 19.30 19.96
N GLU A 177 4.29 20.56 20.33
CA GLU A 177 5.34 21.43 19.79
C GLU A 177 6.65 21.29 20.58
N MET A 178 7.76 21.52 19.89
CA MET A 178 9.09 21.51 20.48
C MET A 178 9.21 22.57 21.58
N CYS A 179 9.89 22.22 22.68
CA CYS A 179 10.06 23.08 23.86
C CYS A 179 8.77 23.49 24.60
N LYS A 180 7.61 22.87 24.32
CA LYS A 180 6.37 23.07 25.09
C LYS A 180 6.14 21.93 26.10
N PHE A 181 5.35 22.22 27.13
CA PHE A 181 4.86 21.24 28.09
C PHE A 181 3.37 21.47 28.39
N ILE A 182 2.72 20.43 28.89
CA ILE A 182 1.34 20.44 29.39
C ILE A 182 1.36 19.86 30.80
N CYS A 183 0.71 20.55 31.74
CA CYS A 183 0.58 20.05 33.11
C CYS A 183 -0.78 19.38 33.30
N ALA A 184 -0.77 18.07 33.55
CA ALA A 184 -1.92 17.34 34.04
C ALA A 184 -2.07 17.59 35.55
N CYS A 185 -3.07 18.37 35.92
CA CYS A 185 -3.23 18.81 37.29
C CYS A 185 -3.76 17.71 38.19
N ALA A 186 -3.30 17.70 39.44
CA ALA A 186 -3.89 16.86 40.47
C ALA A 186 -5.36 17.28 40.71
N PRO A 187 -6.23 16.36 41.15
CA PRO A 187 -7.65 16.67 41.39
C PRO A 187 -7.84 17.88 42.31
N GLY A 188 -8.54 18.91 41.82
CA GLY A 188 -8.79 20.15 42.55
C GLY A 188 -7.86 21.32 42.19
N PHE A 189 -6.94 21.14 41.24
CA PHE A 189 -6.09 22.22 40.73
C PHE A 189 -6.29 22.47 39.23
N VAL A 190 -6.11 23.72 38.82
CA VAL A 190 -6.25 24.20 37.43
C VAL A 190 -5.18 25.25 37.13
N GLY A 191 -5.09 25.65 35.86
CA GLY A 191 -4.13 26.64 35.38
C GLY A 191 -2.98 26.01 34.61
N LYS A 192 -2.21 26.85 33.92
CA LYS A 192 -1.18 26.40 32.98
C LYS A 192 -0.13 25.50 33.64
N VAL A 193 0.22 25.80 34.88
CA VAL A 193 1.16 25.02 35.70
C VAL A 193 0.49 24.49 36.96
N CYS A 194 -0.84 24.35 36.97
CA CYS A 194 -1.63 23.88 38.12
C CYS A 194 -1.47 24.75 39.37
N GLU A 195 -1.25 26.05 39.19
CA GLU A 195 -0.95 26.99 40.27
C GLU A 195 -2.18 27.43 41.09
N LYS A 196 -3.39 27.18 40.57
CA LYS A 196 -4.65 27.61 41.20
C LYS A 196 -5.44 26.42 41.70
N ALA A 197 -6.01 26.55 42.90
CA ALA A 197 -7.04 25.61 43.35
C ALA A 197 -8.35 25.95 42.64
N ALA A 198 -9.07 24.92 42.18
CA ALA A 198 -10.32 25.09 41.45
C ALA A 198 -11.45 25.49 42.41
N GLU A 199 -12.27 26.46 42.02
CA GLU A 199 -13.40 26.93 42.82
C GLU A 199 -14.73 26.29 42.37
N SER A 200 -14.74 25.67 41.17
CA SER A 200 -15.91 24.97 40.62
C SER A 200 -15.50 23.77 39.76
N CYS A 201 -16.45 22.86 39.53
CA CYS A 201 -16.27 21.77 38.57
C CYS A 201 -16.15 22.27 37.13
N LYS A 202 -16.69 23.47 36.83
CA LYS A 202 -16.61 24.08 35.50
C LYS A 202 -15.19 24.47 35.15
N GLU A 203 -14.44 25.04 36.10
CA GLU A 203 -13.02 25.36 35.91
C GLU A 203 -12.19 24.10 35.62
N ILE A 204 -12.45 23.00 36.34
CA ILE A 204 -11.78 21.72 36.13
C ILE A 204 -12.10 21.18 34.73
N TYR A 205 -13.37 21.22 34.34
CA TYR A 205 -13.81 20.75 33.03
C TYR A 205 -13.15 21.54 31.89
N ASP A 206 -13.12 22.87 32.00
CA ASP A 206 -12.53 23.75 30.98
C ASP A 206 -11.01 23.58 30.88
N ASP A 207 -10.30 23.59 32.00
CA ASP A 207 -8.83 23.47 32.04
C ASP A 207 -8.36 22.14 31.45
N ASN A 208 -9.08 21.04 31.72
CA ASN A 208 -8.77 19.74 31.14
C ASN A 208 -9.18 19.65 29.66
N GLY A 209 -10.28 20.28 29.26
CA GLY A 209 -10.69 20.40 27.86
C GLY A 209 -9.62 21.11 27.02
N ASP A 210 -9.14 22.26 27.48
CA ASP A 210 -8.08 23.03 26.81
C ASP A 210 -6.78 22.24 26.67
N LYS A 211 -6.47 21.39 27.66
CA LYS A 211 -5.29 20.52 27.67
C LYS A 211 -5.51 19.18 26.96
N ASN A 212 -6.72 18.89 26.49
CA ASN A 212 -7.15 17.58 25.97
C ASN A 212 -6.84 16.42 26.94
N ILE A 213 -7.05 16.63 28.23
CA ILE A 213 -6.85 15.62 29.27
C ILE A 213 -8.21 14.98 29.58
N PRO A 214 -8.36 13.65 29.41
CA PRO A 214 -9.60 12.97 29.74
C PRO A 214 -9.78 12.93 31.26
N VAL A 215 -10.97 13.33 31.73
CA VAL A 215 -11.33 13.32 33.14
C VAL A 215 -12.69 12.67 33.32
N GLY A 216 -12.78 11.75 34.28
CA GLY A 216 -14.03 11.07 34.65
C GLY A 216 -14.74 11.73 35.83
N ASN A 217 -16.02 11.40 36.00
CA ASN A 217 -16.83 11.86 37.13
C ASN A 217 -16.26 11.34 38.44
N GLN A 218 -15.96 12.24 39.37
CA GLN A 218 -15.41 11.91 40.69
C GLN A 218 -15.52 13.13 41.62
N ALA A 219 -15.15 12.94 42.88
CA ALA A 219 -14.98 14.05 43.81
C ALA A 219 -13.66 14.79 43.53
N PHE A 220 -13.73 16.12 43.42
CA PHE A 220 -12.57 16.99 43.34
C PHE A 220 -12.51 17.89 44.57
N SER A 221 -11.30 18.17 45.04
CA SER A 221 -11.07 19.11 46.13
C SER A 221 -11.28 20.54 45.64
N LEU A 222 -12.47 21.10 45.87
CA LEU A 222 -12.80 22.47 45.48
C LEU A 222 -12.48 23.44 46.61
N LYS A 223 -11.89 24.58 46.27
CA LYS A 223 -11.65 25.68 47.21
C LYS A 223 -12.90 26.56 47.28
N LEU A 224 -13.51 26.63 48.46
CA LEU A 224 -14.71 27.42 48.71
C LEU A 224 -14.41 28.42 49.83
N GLY A 225 -14.04 29.65 49.45
CA GLY A 225 -13.54 30.63 50.40
C GLY A 225 -12.20 30.22 50.99
N SER A 226 -12.15 30.02 52.31
CA SER A 226 -10.94 29.56 53.04
C SER A 226 -10.84 28.04 53.20
N GLU A 227 -11.87 27.29 52.82
CA GLU A 227 -11.92 25.83 52.99
C GLU A 227 -11.69 25.09 51.68
N THR A 228 -11.25 23.84 51.77
CA THR A 228 -11.13 22.93 50.63
C THR A 228 -11.92 21.67 50.94
N ILE A 229 -12.88 21.34 50.07
CA ILE A 229 -13.87 20.29 50.33
C ILE A 229 -13.96 19.39 49.10
N PRO A 230 -13.93 18.05 49.26
CA PRO A 230 -14.13 17.13 48.16
C PRO A 230 -15.60 17.13 47.73
N ILE A 231 -15.86 17.51 46.48
CA ILE A 231 -17.21 17.65 45.91
C ILE A 231 -17.30 16.90 44.59
N TYR A 232 -18.35 16.12 44.43
CA TYR A 232 -18.63 15.38 43.23
C TYR A 232 -18.87 16.32 42.05
N CYS A 233 -18.02 16.17 41.03
CA CYS A 233 -18.16 16.84 39.75
C CYS A 233 -18.63 15.85 38.70
N HIS A 234 -19.67 16.23 37.97
CA HIS A 234 -20.10 15.52 36.77
C HIS A 234 -19.49 16.22 35.56
N VAL A 235 -18.38 15.67 35.05
CA VAL A 235 -17.53 16.23 33.98
C VAL A 235 -17.75 15.55 32.64
N THR A 236 -18.60 14.53 32.58
CA THR A 236 -19.13 13.96 31.33
C THR A 236 -20.54 14.49 31.05
N SER A 237 -21.18 14.01 29.97
CA SER A 237 -22.55 14.42 29.66
C SER A 237 -23.55 14.02 30.76
N LEU A 238 -24.47 14.93 31.10
CA LEU A 238 -25.50 14.78 32.14
C LEU A 238 -26.91 14.88 31.55
N GLY A 239 -27.27 13.92 30.69
CA GLY A 239 -28.61 13.85 30.08
C GLY A 239 -29.01 15.15 29.38
N ALA A 240 -30.22 15.65 29.65
CA ALA A 240 -30.74 16.89 29.05
C ALA A 240 -29.99 18.16 29.48
N CYS A 241 -29.07 18.07 30.45
CA CYS A 241 -28.26 19.21 30.88
C CYS A 241 -27.04 19.46 29.98
N GLY A 242 -26.70 18.53 29.08
CA GLY A 242 -25.61 18.70 28.12
C GLY A 242 -24.29 18.16 28.62
N ASP A 243 -23.20 18.89 28.37
CA ASP A 243 -21.83 18.48 28.65
C ASP A 243 -21.46 18.50 30.15
N GLY A 244 -20.18 18.37 30.47
CA GLY A 244 -19.67 18.29 31.83
C GLY A 244 -19.41 19.63 32.53
N GLY A 245 -18.86 19.57 33.74
CA GLY A 245 -18.53 20.74 34.57
C GLY A 245 -19.61 21.07 35.61
N TRP A 246 -20.50 20.13 35.89
CA TRP A 246 -21.58 20.29 36.86
C TRP A 246 -21.09 20.06 38.28
N THR A 247 -21.29 21.07 39.14
CA THR A 247 -20.94 21.05 40.56
C THR A 247 -22.13 20.59 41.38
N LEU A 248 -21.99 19.50 42.15
CA LEU A 248 -23.06 19.05 43.04
C LEU A 248 -23.31 20.09 44.14
N VAL A 249 -24.59 20.39 44.39
CA VAL A 249 -25.02 21.34 45.41
C VAL A 249 -25.79 20.67 46.53
N MET A 250 -26.75 19.82 46.16
CA MET A 250 -27.70 19.25 47.11
C MET A 250 -28.26 17.94 46.59
N LYS A 251 -28.51 17.01 47.53
CA LYS A 251 -29.26 15.78 47.31
C LYS A 251 -30.34 15.68 48.37
N MET A 252 -31.58 15.41 47.96
CA MET A 252 -32.72 15.39 48.87
C MET A 252 -33.61 14.17 48.63
N ASN A 253 -34.10 13.57 49.70
CA ASN A 253 -34.96 12.40 49.60
C ASN A 253 -36.41 12.82 49.85
N GLY A 254 -37.26 12.68 48.83
CA GLY A 254 -38.67 13.07 48.90
C GLY A 254 -39.49 12.38 49.98
N SER A 255 -38.99 11.28 50.54
CA SER A 255 -39.63 10.57 51.66
C SER A 255 -39.28 11.13 53.04
N LYS A 256 -38.29 12.01 53.14
CA LYS A 256 -37.82 12.60 54.40
C LYS A 256 -38.26 14.06 54.52
N SER A 257 -38.49 14.51 55.75
CA SER A 257 -38.90 15.89 56.04
C SER A 257 -37.75 16.90 56.04
N THR A 258 -36.49 16.44 55.93
CA THR A 258 -35.27 17.25 56.03
C THR A 258 -35.32 18.52 55.18
N PHE A 259 -35.72 18.35 53.91
CA PHE A 259 -35.80 19.42 52.92
C PHE A 259 -37.23 19.94 52.70
N HIS A 260 -38.15 19.77 53.66
CA HIS A 260 -39.48 20.37 53.55
C HIS A 260 -39.40 21.87 53.25
N TYR A 261 -40.37 22.41 52.50
CA TYR A 261 -40.37 23.81 52.05
C TYR A 261 -40.03 24.80 53.16
N ASP A 262 -40.67 24.68 54.33
CA ASP A 262 -40.50 25.60 55.47
C ASP A 262 -39.24 25.31 56.33
N SER A 263 -38.42 24.31 55.97
CA SER A 263 -37.21 23.96 56.72
C SER A 263 -36.19 25.10 56.73
N ASN A 264 -35.56 25.35 57.88
CA ASN A 264 -34.50 26.35 58.01
C ASN A 264 -33.23 25.99 57.21
N ILE A 265 -33.13 24.76 56.69
CA ILE A 265 -32.04 24.30 55.86
C ILE A 265 -31.91 25.12 54.56
N TRP A 266 -33.00 25.74 54.10
CA TRP A 266 -32.99 26.59 52.91
C TRP A 266 -32.39 27.98 53.16
N THR A 267 -32.44 28.48 54.40
CA THR A 267 -32.02 29.85 54.73
C THR A 267 -30.69 29.89 55.48
N ASN A 268 -30.29 28.82 56.17
CA ASN A 268 -29.02 28.76 56.87
C ASN A 268 -27.83 28.44 55.95
N ARG A 269 -26.60 28.70 56.42
CA ARG A 269 -25.33 28.34 55.77
C ARG A 269 -24.64 27.17 56.49
N MET A 270 -25.44 26.20 56.93
CA MET A 270 -24.94 24.96 57.54
C MET A 270 -25.04 23.82 56.52
N GLY A 271 -23.96 23.05 56.41
CA GLY A 271 -23.93 21.84 55.60
C GLY A 271 -24.69 20.69 56.28
N LEU A 272 -25.20 19.77 55.47
CA LEU A 272 -25.83 18.53 55.92
C LEU A 272 -25.10 17.36 55.26
N ASN A 273 -24.61 16.40 56.05
CA ASN A 273 -23.97 15.18 55.57
C ASN A 273 -22.99 15.47 54.42
N VAL A 274 -22.00 16.33 54.69
CA VAL A 274 -21.09 16.86 53.65
C VAL A 274 -20.28 15.75 52.99
N SER A 275 -19.98 14.66 53.70
CA SER A 275 -19.33 13.47 53.15
C SER A 275 -20.11 12.81 52.01
N ALA A 276 -21.43 12.86 52.03
CA ALA A 276 -22.25 12.40 50.91
C ALA A 276 -22.11 13.28 49.66
N GLY A 277 -21.45 14.43 49.75
CA GLY A 277 -21.07 15.25 48.59
C GLY A 277 -19.96 14.66 47.73
N MET A 278 -19.27 13.61 48.20
CA MET A 278 -18.19 12.95 47.46
C MET A 278 -18.71 11.97 46.39
N THR A 279 -20.00 11.68 46.41
CA THR A 279 -20.65 10.69 45.54
C THR A 279 -21.82 11.34 44.79
N GLY A 280 -22.07 10.86 43.57
CA GLY A 280 -23.05 11.44 42.66
C GLY A 280 -24.48 10.97 42.93
N LEU A 281 -24.98 10.10 42.06
CA LEU A 281 -26.39 9.71 41.99
C LEU A 281 -26.84 8.64 43.01
N ASP A 282 -26.27 8.65 44.21
CA ASP A 282 -26.76 7.83 45.35
C ASP A 282 -27.97 8.49 46.04
N GLU A 283 -28.46 7.87 47.11
CA GLU A 283 -29.68 8.29 47.82
C GLU A 283 -29.41 8.90 49.20
N GLN A 284 -28.16 9.29 49.47
CA GLN A 284 -27.80 9.97 50.71
C GLN A 284 -28.09 11.47 50.57
N GLU A 285 -28.94 11.98 51.45
CA GLU A 285 -29.20 13.42 51.53
C GLU A 285 -27.91 14.19 51.84
N THR A 286 -27.71 15.31 51.16
CA THR A 286 -26.60 16.23 51.42
C THR A 286 -26.97 17.66 51.09
N LYS A 287 -26.37 18.60 51.82
CA LYS A 287 -26.34 20.02 51.47
C LYS A 287 -24.90 20.48 51.61
N LEU A 288 -24.33 20.94 50.51
CA LEU A 288 -22.92 21.29 50.42
C LEU A 288 -22.71 22.80 50.49
N PRO A 289 -21.51 23.27 50.88
CA PRO A 289 -21.17 24.69 50.85
C PRO A 289 -21.27 25.34 49.47
N THR A 290 -21.22 24.56 48.39
CA THR A 290 -21.53 25.02 47.02
C THR A 290 -22.96 25.58 46.89
N TYR A 291 -23.87 25.27 47.82
CA TYR A 291 -25.20 25.88 47.89
C TYR A 291 -25.15 27.40 48.10
N TRP A 292 -24.17 27.91 48.85
CA TRP A 292 -24.06 29.34 49.19
C TRP A 292 -22.77 30.01 48.71
N ASN A 293 -21.78 29.25 48.21
CA ASN A 293 -20.47 29.75 47.78
C ASN A 293 -20.15 29.55 46.29
N THR A 294 -21.11 29.08 45.48
CA THR A 294 -20.85 28.82 44.04
C THR A 294 -21.78 29.63 43.18
N SER A 295 -21.22 30.60 42.45
CA SER A 295 -21.92 31.31 41.38
C SER A 295 -22.12 30.39 40.18
N PHE A 296 -23.22 30.58 39.47
CA PHE A 296 -23.54 29.77 38.29
C PHE A 296 -24.37 30.53 37.28
N THR A 297 -24.46 29.97 36.07
CA THR A 297 -25.31 30.44 34.98
C THR A 297 -26.38 29.43 34.59
N LYS A 298 -26.23 28.16 35.00
CA LYS A 298 -27.19 27.10 34.75
C LYS A 298 -27.38 26.23 35.98
N ILE A 299 -28.58 25.66 36.10
CA ILE A 299 -28.94 24.68 37.12
C ILE A 299 -29.40 23.41 36.40
N CYS A 300 -28.85 22.27 36.78
CA CYS A 300 -29.33 20.97 36.35
C CYS A 300 -30.06 20.30 37.50
N LEU A 301 -31.33 19.99 37.27
CA LEU A 301 -32.22 19.35 38.22
C LEU A 301 -32.42 17.90 37.78
N GLY A 302 -32.15 16.96 38.68
CA GLY A 302 -32.35 15.54 38.45
C GLY A 302 -33.36 14.94 39.43
N MET A 303 -34.23 14.06 38.97
CA MET A 303 -35.06 13.22 39.84
C MET A 303 -34.84 11.76 39.50
N LYS A 304 -34.58 10.95 40.53
CA LYS A 304 -34.57 9.50 40.45
C LYS A 304 -35.88 8.94 40.98
N ASN A 305 -36.57 8.19 40.13
CA ASN A 305 -37.80 7.45 40.42
C ASN A 305 -37.60 5.98 40.02
N GLY A 306 -37.48 5.11 41.02
CA GLY A 306 -36.99 3.74 40.79
C GLY A 306 -35.56 3.74 40.26
N GLU A 307 -35.32 3.05 39.14
CA GLU A 307 -33.99 2.98 38.51
C GLU A 307 -33.70 4.13 37.55
N GLN A 308 -34.72 4.88 37.13
CA GLN A 308 -34.58 5.95 36.15
C GLN A 308 -34.18 7.27 36.82
N VAL A 309 -33.22 7.97 36.22
CA VAL A 309 -32.84 9.34 36.60
C VAL A 309 -33.03 10.24 35.40
N ASN A 310 -33.96 11.20 35.50
CA ASN A 310 -34.22 12.17 34.44
C ASN A 310 -33.76 13.54 34.88
N PHE A 311 -33.32 14.35 33.91
CA PHE A 311 -32.74 15.67 34.16
C PHE A 311 -33.46 16.74 33.35
N VAL A 312 -33.50 17.96 33.90
CA VAL A 312 -33.85 19.18 33.17
C VAL A 312 -32.90 20.31 33.54
N MET A 313 -32.69 21.22 32.60
CA MET A 313 -31.77 22.33 32.75
C MET A 313 -32.54 23.66 32.78
N ILE A 314 -32.18 24.52 33.72
CA ILE A 314 -32.68 25.88 33.84
C ILE A 314 -31.52 26.84 33.60
N ASN A 315 -31.66 27.72 32.61
CA ASN A 315 -30.74 28.86 32.44
C ASN A 315 -31.08 29.92 33.49
N LYS A 316 -30.19 30.15 34.45
CA LYS A 316 -30.38 31.12 35.53
C LYS A 316 -29.03 31.54 36.09
N THR A 317 -28.73 32.84 36.04
CA THR A 317 -27.56 33.42 36.68
C THR A 317 -27.86 33.81 38.12
N ALA A 318 -26.98 33.45 39.05
CA ALA A 318 -27.01 33.89 40.43
C ALA A 318 -25.64 33.71 41.11
N ASP A 319 -25.42 34.46 42.19
CA ASP A 319 -24.22 34.34 43.04
C ASP A 319 -24.18 32.99 43.79
N SER A 320 -25.34 32.43 44.11
CA SER A 320 -25.51 31.09 44.67
C SER A 320 -26.97 30.64 44.65
N LEU A 321 -27.23 29.38 44.99
CA LEU A 321 -28.61 28.88 45.09
C LEU A 321 -29.26 29.40 46.39
N HIS A 322 -28.46 29.62 47.44
CA HIS A 322 -28.87 30.31 48.67
C HIS A 322 -29.41 31.71 48.35
N SER A 323 -28.72 32.52 47.54
CA SER A 323 -29.20 33.87 47.20
C SER A 323 -30.49 33.89 46.38
N LEU A 324 -30.84 32.80 45.69
CA LEU A 324 -32.12 32.67 44.96
C LEU A 324 -33.28 32.20 45.83
N ILE A 325 -32.99 31.54 46.96
CA ILE A 325 -34.00 30.83 47.74
C ILE A 325 -34.22 31.47 49.12
N ALA A 326 -33.15 31.91 49.78
CA ALA A 326 -33.15 32.20 51.21
C ALA A 326 -34.01 33.40 51.62
N ASP A 327 -34.25 34.35 50.73
CA ASP A 327 -35.13 35.49 50.98
C ASP A 327 -36.62 35.16 50.89
N GLY A 328 -36.97 33.96 50.41
CA GLY A 328 -38.35 33.52 50.25
C GLY A 328 -39.07 34.14 49.07
N GLU A 329 -38.43 35.03 48.30
CA GLU A 329 -39.06 35.73 47.19
C GLU A 329 -39.28 34.80 46.00
N TYR A 330 -40.48 34.91 45.41
CA TYR A 330 -40.84 34.14 44.21
C TYR A 330 -40.09 34.68 42.99
N ARG A 331 -39.49 33.76 42.22
CA ARG A 331 -38.83 34.10 40.95
C ARG A 331 -39.24 33.08 39.91
N ASN A 332 -39.75 33.53 38.77
CA ASN A 332 -40.18 32.61 37.72
C ASN A 332 -39.00 31.86 37.05
N THR A 333 -39.34 30.70 36.49
CA THR A 333 -38.55 30.02 35.45
C THR A 333 -39.36 29.99 34.16
N SER A 334 -38.80 29.41 33.09
CA SER A 334 -39.48 29.31 31.80
C SER A 334 -39.13 27.99 31.10
N ILE A 335 -38.96 26.91 31.86
CA ILE A 335 -38.69 25.59 31.27
C ILE A 335 -39.97 24.89 30.85
N GLY A 336 -41.12 25.37 31.31
CA GLY A 336 -42.42 24.88 30.88
C GLY A 336 -42.82 23.58 31.55
N ARG A 337 -44.13 23.32 31.50
CA ARG A 337 -44.79 22.22 32.18
C ARG A 337 -44.25 20.85 31.80
N ASP A 338 -44.02 20.62 30.51
CA ASP A 338 -43.57 19.32 30.01
C ASP A 338 -42.17 18.97 30.50
N ALA A 339 -41.28 19.94 30.62
CA ALA A 339 -39.96 19.73 31.23
C ALA A 339 -40.09 19.36 32.71
N TRP A 340 -40.93 20.06 33.48
CA TRP A 340 -41.15 19.66 34.88
C TRP A 340 -41.71 18.24 35.01
N LYS A 341 -42.63 17.83 34.11
CA LYS A 341 -43.16 16.47 34.09
C LYS A 341 -42.10 15.44 33.67
N SER A 342 -41.20 15.78 32.74
CA SER A 342 -40.19 14.85 32.22
C SER A 342 -39.18 14.39 33.28
N LEU A 343 -39.00 15.14 34.38
CA LEU A 343 -38.25 14.69 35.56
C LEU A 343 -38.75 13.34 36.11
N LEU A 344 -40.01 12.99 35.88
CA LEU A 344 -40.63 11.75 36.36
C LEU A 344 -40.97 10.80 35.21
N GLY A 345 -40.45 11.05 34.01
CA GLY A 345 -40.76 10.25 32.82
C GLY A 345 -42.27 10.26 32.51
N SER A 346 -42.82 9.09 32.23
CA SER A 346 -44.25 8.93 31.92
C SER A 346 -45.17 9.08 33.12
N ASP A 347 -44.64 9.16 34.35
CA ASP A 347 -45.43 9.21 35.58
C ASP A 347 -45.80 10.62 36.04
N GLY A 348 -45.18 11.66 35.48
CA GLY A 348 -45.46 13.04 35.85
C GLY A 348 -46.92 13.40 35.65
N SER A 349 -47.54 14.00 36.67
CA SER A 349 -48.94 14.42 36.66
C SER A 349 -49.09 15.81 37.27
N LEU A 350 -49.89 16.67 36.67
CA LEU A 350 -50.23 17.99 37.20
C LEU A 350 -51.68 18.33 36.82
N GLN A 351 -52.34 19.19 37.57
CA GLN A 351 -53.64 19.72 37.16
C GLN A 351 -53.49 20.72 36.01
N LEU A 352 -54.48 20.75 35.13
CA LEU A 352 -54.38 21.30 33.76
C LEU A 352 -54.09 22.81 33.70
N ASN A 353 -54.52 23.55 34.72
CA ASN A 353 -54.39 25.00 34.79
C ASN A 353 -53.31 25.39 35.81
N CYS A 354 -52.98 26.68 35.88
CA CYS A 354 -51.83 27.22 36.61
C CYS A 354 -50.48 26.61 36.22
N ASN A 355 -49.52 27.47 35.85
CA ASN A 355 -48.15 27.06 35.57
C ASN A 355 -47.19 27.94 36.36
N ARG A 356 -47.43 28.08 37.67
CA ARG A 356 -46.57 28.88 38.55
C ARG A 356 -45.29 28.11 38.81
N GLU A 357 -44.35 28.23 37.88
CA GLU A 357 -43.02 27.63 37.97
C GLU A 357 -41.98 28.60 38.50
N GLY A 358 -40.98 28.05 39.18
CA GLY A 358 -39.75 28.74 39.53
C GLY A 358 -39.28 28.52 40.96
N PHE A 359 -38.58 29.52 41.50
CA PHE A 359 -38.02 29.52 42.84
C PHE A 359 -39.03 30.05 43.84
N ASN A 360 -39.09 29.44 45.02
CA ASN A 360 -40.04 29.74 46.08
C ASN A 360 -41.50 29.79 45.59
N ALA A 361 -41.87 28.93 44.65
CA ALA A 361 -43.22 28.83 44.13
C ALA A 361 -44.20 28.47 45.26
N HIS A 362 -45.11 29.38 45.55
CA HIS A 362 -46.20 29.21 46.53
C HIS A 362 -47.46 29.90 46.01
N THR A 363 -48.61 29.57 46.61
CA THR A 363 -49.87 30.31 46.41
C THR A 363 -50.15 31.26 47.59
N PRO A 364 -51.07 32.22 47.46
CA PRO A 364 -51.41 33.16 48.53
C PRO A 364 -52.09 32.51 49.75
N PHE A 365 -52.80 31.40 49.57
CA PHE A 365 -53.51 30.74 50.66
C PHE A 365 -52.59 29.80 51.46
N SER A 366 -52.70 29.88 52.79
CA SER A 366 -51.99 28.96 53.70
C SER A 366 -52.43 27.51 53.50
N GLY A 367 -51.51 26.55 53.67
CA GLY A 367 -51.82 25.12 53.55
C GLY A 367 -51.96 24.61 52.11
N ARG A 368 -51.63 25.43 51.10
CA ARG A 368 -51.55 25.02 49.70
C ARG A 368 -50.16 24.48 49.34
N PRO A 369 -50.03 23.69 48.25
CA PRO A 369 -48.77 23.16 47.76
C PRO A 369 -47.75 24.28 47.51
N LYS A 370 -46.49 24.01 47.84
CA LYS A 370 -45.37 24.91 47.61
C LYS A 370 -44.14 24.11 47.18
N ALA A 371 -43.21 24.75 46.48
CA ALA A 371 -41.93 24.18 46.08
C ALA A 371 -40.83 25.24 46.11
N ARG A 372 -39.65 24.90 46.64
CA ARG A 372 -38.49 25.80 46.62
C ARG A 372 -37.94 25.95 45.22
N ILE A 373 -37.99 24.88 44.43
CA ILE A 373 -37.72 24.89 42.99
C ILE A 373 -38.73 23.94 42.36
N GLY A 374 -39.69 24.44 41.59
CA GLY A 374 -40.73 23.58 41.03
C GLY A 374 -41.85 24.33 40.33
N ILE A 375 -42.88 23.58 39.98
CA ILE A 375 -44.11 24.07 39.36
C ILE A 375 -45.32 23.69 40.21
N LEU A 376 -46.29 24.60 40.31
CA LEU A 376 -47.60 24.36 40.90
C LEU A 376 -48.67 24.35 39.81
N GLY A 377 -49.62 23.43 39.94
CA GLY A 377 -50.80 23.30 39.06
C GLY A 377 -52.10 23.34 39.85
N ASN A 378 -53.16 23.75 39.17
CA ASN A 378 -54.50 23.93 39.71
C ASN A 378 -55.55 23.44 38.70
N GLU A 379 -56.73 23.08 39.16
CA GLU A 379 -57.87 22.79 38.28
C GLU A 379 -58.64 24.06 37.90
N GLN A 380 -58.62 25.11 38.74
CA GLN A 380 -59.16 26.42 38.38
C GLN A 380 -58.20 27.20 37.49
N ASN A 381 -58.73 28.12 36.67
CA ASN A 381 -57.95 28.99 35.78
C ASN A 381 -57.25 30.14 36.52
N ASP A 382 -56.63 29.82 37.65
CA ASP A 382 -55.86 30.74 38.51
C ASP A 382 -54.84 29.95 39.35
N CYS A 383 -53.90 30.67 39.98
CA CYS A 383 -52.84 30.09 40.82
C CYS A 383 -53.04 30.36 42.32
N ASN A 384 -54.26 30.60 42.76
CA ASN A 384 -54.53 30.91 44.16
C ASN A 384 -54.71 29.63 45.00
N SER A 385 -55.40 28.63 44.44
CA SER A 385 -55.81 27.42 45.16
C SER A 385 -55.14 26.13 44.69
N CYS A 386 -53.94 26.20 44.09
CA CYS A 386 -53.24 25.04 43.53
C CYS A 386 -53.36 23.77 44.38
N ASP A 387 -53.50 22.62 43.72
CA ASP A 387 -53.68 21.33 44.38
C ASP A 387 -52.64 20.28 43.94
N SER A 388 -51.84 20.60 42.91
CA SER A 388 -50.77 19.75 42.40
C SER A 388 -49.43 20.49 42.32
N ARG A 389 -48.33 19.72 42.37
CA ARG A 389 -46.97 20.24 42.26
C ARG A 389 -45.98 19.19 41.76
N ILE A 390 -44.91 19.66 41.13
CA ILE A 390 -43.67 18.91 40.91
C ILE A 390 -42.53 19.79 41.40
N GLY A 391 -41.62 19.27 42.22
CA GLY A 391 -40.45 20.06 42.59
C GLY A 391 -39.61 19.51 43.72
N PHE A 392 -38.60 20.32 44.03
CA PHE A 392 -37.58 20.13 45.05
C PHE A 392 -37.90 21.07 46.21
N GLY A 393 -37.76 20.58 47.43
CA GLY A 393 -38.11 21.35 48.62
C GLY A 393 -39.60 21.65 48.71
N SER A 394 -40.41 20.63 48.52
CA SER A 394 -41.86 20.70 48.51
C SER A 394 -42.47 20.76 49.91
N GLY A 395 -43.70 21.28 50.02
CA GLY A 395 -44.47 21.33 51.27
C GLY A 395 -45.97 21.19 51.08
N ARG A 396 -46.71 21.13 52.21
CA ARG A 396 -48.13 20.74 52.43
C ARG A 396 -48.29 19.32 52.99
N ASP A 397 -47.40 18.41 52.63
CA ASP A 397 -47.45 17.00 53.02
C ASP A 397 -46.02 16.43 53.22
N SER A 398 -45.91 15.10 53.42
CA SER A 398 -44.62 14.44 53.67
C SER A 398 -43.73 14.26 52.44
N ASN A 399 -44.18 14.67 51.25
CA ASN A 399 -43.43 14.58 50.00
C ASN A 399 -42.64 15.88 49.75
N THR A 400 -41.35 15.83 50.05
CA THR A 400 -40.44 16.98 49.96
C THR A 400 -39.72 17.08 48.61
N CYS A 401 -39.79 16.03 47.78
CA CYS A 401 -39.21 16.02 46.44
C CYS A 401 -39.92 15.00 45.55
N GLY A 402 -40.39 15.43 44.38
CA GLY A 402 -41.15 14.59 43.45
C GLY A 402 -42.45 15.24 43.04
N ASN A 403 -43.53 14.46 42.95
CA ASN A 403 -44.83 14.91 42.43
C ASN A 403 -45.98 14.54 43.34
N VAL A 404 -46.83 15.54 43.62
CA VAL A 404 -48.16 15.33 44.21
C VAL A 404 -49.18 15.93 43.28
N ALA A 405 -50.16 15.13 42.87
CA ALA A 405 -51.26 15.57 42.03
C ALA A 405 -52.56 14.89 42.45
N ALA A 406 -53.65 15.65 42.49
CA ALA A 406 -54.98 15.18 42.84
C ALA A 406 -56.04 15.93 42.01
N TRP A 407 -57.32 15.58 42.19
CA TRP A 407 -58.47 16.36 41.71
C TRP A 407 -58.42 16.69 40.20
N GLY A 408 -58.45 15.66 39.35
CA GLY A 408 -58.53 15.85 37.89
C GLY A 408 -57.19 16.21 37.23
N ALA A 409 -56.08 15.75 37.81
CA ALA A 409 -54.76 15.91 37.21
C ALA A 409 -54.63 15.14 35.88
N ASP A 410 -53.82 15.67 34.98
CA ASP A 410 -53.70 15.24 33.58
C ASP A 410 -53.18 13.81 33.38
N ASN A 411 -52.56 13.22 34.41
CA ASN A 411 -52.10 11.83 34.43
C ASN A 411 -52.50 11.13 35.73
N GLY A 412 -53.72 11.44 36.21
CA GLY A 412 -54.31 10.85 37.40
C GLY A 412 -53.66 11.30 38.72
N ASN A 413 -54.17 10.77 39.83
CA ASN A 413 -53.67 11.08 41.15
C ASN A 413 -52.27 10.45 41.36
N LYS A 414 -51.30 11.25 41.81
CA LYS A 414 -49.92 10.81 42.05
C LYS A 414 -49.43 11.31 43.40
N ASN A 415 -48.63 10.50 44.08
CA ASN A 415 -47.80 10.90 45.22
C ASN A 415 -46.45 10.19 45.11
N ILE A 416 -45.62 10.67 44.19
CA ILE A 416 -44.33 10.09 43.85
C ILE A 416 -43.25 10.80 44.65
N LYS A 417 -42.59 10.06 45.53
CA LYS A 417 -41.45 10.53 46.32
C LYS A 417 -40.17 10.14 45.59
N ALA A 418 -39.44 11.12 45.08
CA ALA A 418 -38.23 10.92 44.29
C ALA A 418 -36.98 11.32 45.08
N MET A 419 -35.83 10.77 44.69
CA MET A 419 -34.54 11.32 45.10
C MET A 419 -34.19 12.48 44.15
N GLY A 420 -34.00 13.67 44.71
CA GLY A 420 -33.67 14.88 43.97
C GLY A 420 -32.18 15.19 44.00
N TYR A 421 -31.64 15.59 42.85
CA TYR A 421 -30.26 16.05 42.66
C TYR A 421 -30.26 17.46 42.11
N ILE A 422 -29.43 18.33 42.67
CA ILE A 422 -29.24 19.69 42.16
C ILE A 422 -27.76 19.90 41.88
N TYR A 423 -27.46 20.21 40.62
CA TYR A 423 -26.14 20.63 40.17
C TYR A 423 -26.18 22.05 39.59
N VAL A 424 -25.03 22.73 39.61
CA VAL A 424 -24.87 24.07 39.02
C VAL A 424 -23.63 24.15 38.15
N GLN A 425 -23.67 24.99 37.12
CA GLN A 425 -22.59 25.21 36.14
C GLN A 425 -22.39 26.69 35.82
#